data_AF-A0A077QTZ3-F1
#
_entry.id   AF-A0A077QTZ3-F1
#
_cell.length_a   1.000
_cell.length_b   1.000
_cell.length_c   1.000
_cell.angle_alpha   90.00
_cell.angle_beta   90.00
_cell.angle_gamma   90.00
#
_symmetry.space_group_name_H-M   'P 1'
#
loop_
_entity.id
_entity.type
_entity.pdbx_description
1 polymer ?
#
loop_
_entity_poly.entity_id
_entity_poly.type
_entity_poly.pdbx_seq_one_letter_code
_entity_poly.pdbx_strand_id
1 'polypeptide(L)'
;MSSLYQKIRSVPFDILWRTALVRLPRAVPLSTLKFTSPQGPHPFVFNLPSRFPNEYTIPLHVFIPAGLYDNVPTSGAPVLVDFHGGGFYLGSCLEQAPFCAYMARQLDSIVISVDYRMGPFHKFPAAIEDGEDVLSAILDEESPGYTPLREAIVARIQSEKARIAKKGASAVEEEHRQELRNGRVEEMSVPSTSSSSSSTPWFTFDSARVAISGFSSGGNLALNLALHIKPPHLDMEWPSKFAEDHPAPIPLLLFYPSFDLRQLPSQRSRPQHMALPSPFWTQVADALAPTYADRNQTDHPRVSPGLASLESLHPAARMFLVLCELDTLAEQSKAWVEKVEAYKRSKHLVVEDVANMKHGWTQMPDGWLSAEEKQAKEVVFEKGVAFVQWAWDGDKKPESEVVVPQKDTGEAETVPISY
;
A
#
# COMPACT_ATOMS: atom_id res chain seq x y z
N MET A 1 18.69 21.75 10.30
CA MET A 1 18.14 21.63 11.68
C MET A 1 17.03 22.64 12.02
N SER A 2 16.81 23.74 11.25
CA SER A 2 15.75 24.72 11.59
C SER A 2 14.33 24.28 11.24
N SER A 3 14.09 23.40 10.25
CA SER A 3 12.74 23.10 9.76
C SER A 3 11.92 22.17 10.68
N LEU A 4 12.51 21.10 11.23
CA LEU A 4 11.78 20.15 12.08
C LEU A 4 11.40 20.78 13.43
N TYR A 5 12.30 21.54 14.04
CA TYR A 5 12.03 22.25 15.30
C TYR A 5 10.93 23.31 15.15
N GLN A 6 10.90 24.01 14.01
CA GLN A 6 9.83 24.95 13.66
C GLN A 6 8.49 24.23 13.45
N LYS A 7 8.48 23.11 12.71
CA LYS A 7 7.27 22.27 12.52
C LYS A 7 6.72 21.73 13.83
N ILE A 8 7.58 21.28 14.74
CA ILE A 8 7.15 20.80 16.06
C ILE A 8 6.52 21.95 16.85
N ARG A 9 7.12 23.14 16.85
CA ARG A 9 6.57 24.31 17.55
C ARG A 9 5.25 24.83 16.98
N SER A 10 4.97 24.61 15.70
CA SER A 10 3.72 25.04 15.07
C SER A 10 2.52 24.13 15.36
N VAL A 11 2.73 22.93 15.88
CA VAL A 11 1.65 21.98 16.18
C VAL A 11 1.22 22.12 17.65
N PRO A 12 -0.10 22.22 17.95
CA PRO A 12 -0.57 22.28 19.33
C PRO A 12 -0.11 21.08 20.17
N PHE A 13 0.22 21.31 21.45
CA PHE A 13 0.71 20.25 22.33
C PHE A 13 -0.26 19.05 22.41
N ASP A 14 -1.57 19.29 22.42
CA ASP A 14 -2.57 18.22 22.43
C ASP A 14 -2.45 17.27 21.22
N ILE A 15 -2.14 17.83 20.05
CA ILE A 15 -1.92 17.05 18.83
C ILE A 15 -0.55 16.36 18.89
N LEU A 16 0.49 17.03 19.39
CA LEU A 16 1.84 16.48 19.46
C LEU A 16 1.92 15.22 20.31
N TRP A 17 1.36 15.23 21.53
CA TRP A 17 1.46 14.07 22.41
C TRP A 17 0.65 12.88 21.86
N ARG A 18 -0.52 13.14 21.26
CA ARG A 18 -1.34 12.09 20.61
C ARG A 18 -0.62 11.51 19.40
N THR A 19 0.01 12.36 18.60
CA THR A 19 0.85 11.96 17.47
C THR A 19 1.99 11.08 17.94
N ALA A 20 2.69 11.48 19.01
CA ALA A 20 3.76 10.69 19.59
C ALA A 20 3.26 9.31 20.05
N LEU A 21 2.12 9.25 20.74
CA LEU A 21 1.49 8.01 21.20
C LEU A 21 1.22 7.03 20.05
N VAL A 22 0.54 7.49 18.99
CA VAL A 22 0.14 6.59 17.88
C VAL A 22 1.28 6.23 16.95
N ARG A 23 2.40 6.96 16.99
CA ARG A 23 3.59 6.69 16.19
C ARG A 23 4.66 5.88 16.92
N LEU A 24 4.48 5.53 18.19
CA LEU A 24 5.39 4.62 18.92
C LEU A 24 5.66 3.32 18.14
N PRO A 25 4.66 2.66 17.52
CA PRO A 25 4.91 1.44 16.72
C PRO A 25 5.84 1.66 15.51
N ARG A 26 5.99 2.89 15.02
CA ARG A 26 6.93 3.20 13.92
C ARG A 26 8.40 3.12 14.35
N ALA A 27 8.68 3.16 15.66
CA ALA A 27 10.03 2.98 16.20
C ALA A 27 10.42 1.50 16.33
N VAL A 28 9.53 0.56 15.93
CA VAL A 28 9.82 -0.87 15.95
C VAL A 28 10.94 -1.16 14.95
N PRO A 29 12.05 -1.80 15.37
CA PRO A 29 13.16 -2.10 14.49
C PRO A 29 12.76 -3.16 13.47
N LEU A 30 13.34 -3.07 12.27
CA LEU A 30 13.16 -4.05 11.19
C LEU A 30 13.54 -5.49 11.59
N SER A 31 14.38 -5.68 12.61
CA SER A 31 14.65 -7.00 13.19
C SER A 31 13.40 -7.74 13.67
N THR A 32 12.30 -7.01 13.93
CA THR A 32 11.01 -7.58 14.34
C THR A 32 10.38 -8.43 13.23
N LEU A 33 10.76 -8.21 11.96
CA LEU A 33 10.32 -9.04 10.83
C LEU A 33 10.70 -10.51 10.98
N LYS A 34 11.71 -10.84 11.78
CA LYS A 34 12.01 -12.25 12.10
C LYS A 34 10.86 -12.99 12.80
N PHE A 35 9.95 -12.24 13.43
CA PHE A 35 8.77 -12.79 14.10
C PHE A 35 7.50 -12.57 13.30
N THR A 36 7.36 -11.40 12.66
CA THR A 36 6.11 -11.03 11.97
C THR A 36 6.09 -11.43 10.48
N SER A 37 7.25 -11.60 9.84
CA SER A 37 7.38 -12.05 8.45
C SER A 37 8.64 -12.90 8.27
N PRO A 38 8.75 -14.07 8.93
CA PRO A 38 9.98 -14.87 8.94
C PRO A 38 10.37 -15.42 7.56
N GLN A 39 9.40 -15.60 6.65
CA GLN A 39 9.59 -16.21 5.34
C GLN A 39 10.28 -15.29 4.33
N GLY A 40 10.27 -13.97 4.54
CA GLY A 40 10.84 -13.00 3.60
C GLY A 40 10.15 -13.00 2.22
N PRO A 41 10.69 -12.35 1.18
CA PRO A 41 11.91 -11.57 1.22
C PRO A 41 11.78 -10.43 2.24
N HIS A 42 12.90 -10.05 2.85
CA HIS A 42 12.96 -8.89 3.74
C HIS A 42 13.35 -7.66 2.93
N PRO A 43 12.81 -6.48 3.25
CA PRO A 43 13.05 -5.31 2.44
C PRO A 43 14.44 -4.74 2.71
N PHE A 44 15.05 -4.17 1.68
CA PHE A 44 16.05 -3.12 1.88
C PHE A 44 15.35 -1.76 1.83
N VAL A 45 15.95 -0.75 2.47
CA VAL A 45 15.38 0.60 2.49
C VAL A 45 16.12 1.48 1.48
N PHE A 46 15.37 2.14 0.61
CA PHE A 46 15.90 3.08 -0.37
C PHE A 46 15.20 4.44 -0.25
N ASN A 47 15.99 5.52 -0.24
CA ASN A 47 15.46 6.88 -0.15
C ASN A 47 15.30 7.47 -1.56
N LEU A 48 14.09 7.35 -2.11
CA LEU A 48 13.78 7.85 -3.45
C LEU A 48 13.84 9.39 -3.49
N PRO A 49 14.53 10.01 -4.46
CA PRO A 49 14.42 11.44 -4.71
C PRO A 49 12.97 11.82 -5.08
N SER A 50 12.41 12.79 -4.37
CA SER A 50 11.07 13.31 -4.69
C SER A 50 11.10 14.26 -5.90
N ARG A 51 9.93 14.78 -6.30
CA ARG A 51 9.79 15.89 -7.26
C ARG A 51 10.56 17.16 -6.86
N PHE A 52 10.91 17.28 -5.57
CA PHE A 52 11.77 18.33 -5.04
C PHE A 52 13.02 17.66 -4.45
N PRO A 53 13.94 17.15 -5.28
CA PRO A 53 15.01 16.24 -4.83
C PRO A 53 16.00 16.90 -3.87
N ASN A 54 16.06 18.24 -3.85
CA ASN A 54 16.88 19.01 -2.92
C ASN A 54 16.20 19.27 -1.57
N GLU A 55 14.92 18.93 -1.41
CA GLU A 55 14.13 19.22 -0.20
C GLU A 55 13.89 17.99 0.66
N TYR A 56 13.53 16.86 0.04
CA TYR A 56 13.25 15.60 0.74
C TYR A 56 13.32 14.39 -0.16
N THR A 57 13.50 13.23 0.48
CA THR A 57 13.39 11.90 -0.12
C THR A 57 12.19 11.15 0.47
N ILE A 58 11.74 10.11 -0.23
CA ILE A 58 10.64 9.23 0.17
C ILE A 58 11.26 7.86 0.51
N PRO A 59 11.22 7.41 1.78
CA PRO A 59 11.72 6.09 2.12
C PRO A 59 10.83 4.99 1.52
N LEU A 60 11.45 4.04 0.84
CA LEU A 60 10.82 2.89 0.22
C LEU A 60 11.34 1.61 0.88
N HIS A 61 10.43 0.72 1.26
CA HIS A 61 10.75 -0.65 1.63
C HIS A 61 10.58 -1.53 0.39
N VAL A 62 11.69 -1.95 -0.20
CA VAL A 62 11.72 -2.66 -1.48
C VAL A 62 11.97 -4.14 -1.24
N PHE A 63 11.00 -4.97 -1.65
CA PHE A 63 11.02 -6.42 -1.54
C PHE A 63 11.33 -7.01 -2.92
N ILE A 64 12.43 -7.74 -3.04
CA ILE A 64 12.81 -8.45 -4.27
C ILE A 64 12.65 -9.95 -4.03
N PRO A 65 11.79 -10.65 -4.79
CA PRO A 65 11.65 -12.10 -4.70
C PRO A 65 12.88 -12.82 -5.26
N ALA A 66 13.10 -14.05 -4.79
CA ALA A 66 14.29 -14.82 -5.15
C ALA A 66 14.39 -15.12 -6.65
N GLY A 67 13.27 -15.27 -7.37
CA GLY A 67 13.25 -15.55 -8.81
C GLY A 67 13.92 -14.44 -9.63
N LEU A 68 13.73 -13.19 -9.22
CA LEU A 68 14.33 -12.02 -9.88
C LEU A 68 15.81 -11.83 -9.57
N TYR A 69 16.37 -12.56 -8.59
CA TYR A 69 17.80 -12.54 -8.38
C TYR A 69 18.55 -13.24 -9.48
N ASP A 70 18.02 -14.24 -10.19
CA ASP A 70 18.76 -14.90 -11.27
C ASP A 70 18.21 -14.52 -12.65
N ASN A 71 16.90 -14.36 -12.76
CA ASN A 71 16.20 -14.23 -14.03
C ASN A 71 15.20 -13.06 -14.00
N VAL A 72 15.68 -11.85 -14.25
CA VAL A 72 14.79 -10.73 -14.53
C VAL A 72 14.24 -10.90 -15.95
N PRO A 73 12.91 -10.89 -16.15
CA PRO A 73 12.31 -11.04 -17.47
C PRO A 73 12.79 -9.96 -18.44
N THR A 74 12.89 -10.30 -19.73
CA THR A 74 13.28 -9.35 -20.78
C THR A 74 12.26 -8.23 -20.99
N SER A 75 10.99 -8.44 -20.60
CA SER A 75 9.95 -7.39 -20.60
C SER A 75 10.08 -6.43 -19.42
N GLY A 76 10.95 -6.72 -18.46
CA GLY A 76 11.07 -6.03 -17.18
C GLY A 76 10.47 -6.84 -16.03
N ALA A 77 10.73 -6.40 -14.79
CA ALA A 77 10.16 -7.02 -13.61
C ALA A 77 8.73 -6.47 -13.34
N PRO A 78 7.74 -7.33 -13.04
CA PRO A 78 6.45 -6.88 -12.53
C PRO A 78 6.64 -6.16 -11.19
N VAL A 79 5.73 -5.22 -10.90
CA VAL A 79 5.81 -4.40 -9.68
C VAL A 79 4.44 -4.18 -9.05
N LEU A 80 4.40 -4.25 -7.72
CA LEU A 80 3.26 -3.85 -6.91
C LEU A 80 3.68 -2.73 -5.96
N VAL A 81 2.98 -1.60 -6.01
CA VAL A 81 3.21 -0.46 -5.10
C VAL A 81 2.17 -0.51 -3.98
N ASP A 82 2.65 -0.58 -2.73
CA ASP A 82 1.82 -0.73 -1.55
C ASP A 82 1.80 0.55 -0.68
N PHE A 83 0.61 0.89 -0.19
CA PHE A 83 0.38 1.98 0.76
C PHE A 83 -0.19 1.43 2.07
N HIS A 84 0.55 1.64 3.17
CA HIS A 84 0.10 1.24 4.48
C HIS A 84 -1.13 2.02 4.96
N GLY A 85 -1.87 1.46 5.93
CA GLY A 85 -2.98 2.14 6.58
C GLY A 85 -2.56 3.02 7.74
N GLY A 86 -3.52 3.66 8.40
CA GLY A 86 -3.27 4.49 9.60
C GLY A 86 -3.83 5.91 9.55
N GLY A 87 -4.90 6.14 8.79
CA GLY A 87 -5.64 7.41 8.81
C GLY A 87 -4.83 8.62 8.38
N PHE A 88 -3.70 8.43 7.69
CA PHE A 88 -2.71 9.47 7.34
C PHE A 88 -1.98 10.14 8.51
N TYR A 89 -2.03 9.57 9.72
CA TYR A 89 -1.32 10.10 10.89
C TYR A 89 -0.57 9.04 11.73
N LEU A 90 -0.87 7.75 11.52
CA LEU A 90 -0.17 6.60 12.11
C LEU A 90 0.14 5.52 11.05
N GLY A 91 0.69 4.39 11.50
CA GLY A 91 0.99 3.22 10.67
C GLY A 91 2.41 3.23 10.13
N SER A 92 2.86 2.11 9.56
CA SER A 92 4.19 1.99 8.94
C SER A 92 4.26 0.89 7.88
N CYS A 93 5.28 0.94 7.01
CA CYS A 93 5.60 -0.15 6.10
C CYS A 93 5.88 -1.48 6.83
N LEU A 94 6.30 -1.44 8.09
CA LEU A 94 6.59 -2.65 8.87
C LEU A 94 5.33 -3.45 9.19
N GLU A 95 4.20 -2.77 9.42
CA GLU A 95 2.90 -3.42 9.61
C GLU A 95 2.42 -4.11 8.33
N GLN A 96 2.82 -3.60 7.15
CA GLN A 96 2.50 -4.15 5.83
C GLN A 96 3.51 -5.18 5.31
N ALA A 97 4.70 -5.26 5.91
CA ALA A 97 5.76 -6.14 5.44
C ALA A 97 5.36 -7.62 5.30
N PRO A 98 4.50 -8.23 6.16
CA PRO A 98 4.02 -9.60 5.93
C PRO A 98 3.23 -9.75 4.63
N PHE A 99 2.33 -8.80 4.33
CA PHE A 99 1.57 -8.76 3.08
C PHE A 99 2.50 -8.53 1.89
N CYS A 100 3.37 -7.51 1.96
CA CYS A 100 4.31 -7.19 0.88
C CYS A 100 5.23 -8.36 0.54
N ALA A 101 5.78 -9.02 1.56
CA ALA A 101 6.59 -10.21 1.37
C ALA A 101 5.78 -11.35 0.75
N TYR A 102 4.55 -11.58 1.21
CA TYR A 102 3.65 -12.60 0.65
C TYR A 102 3.38 -12.35 -0.83
N MET A 103 2.96 -11.14 -1.20
CA MET A 103 2.70 -10.77 -2.60
C MET A 103 3.95 -10.90 -3.47
N ALA A 104 5.12 -10.49 -2.97
CA ALA A 104 6.38 -10.65 -3.70
C ALA A 104 6.67 -12.12 -4.03
N ARG A 105 6.47 -13.03 -3.07
CA ARG A 105 6.65 -14.48 -3.29
C ARG A 105 5.64 -15.06 -4.26
N GLN A 106 4.36 -14.74 -4.09
CA GLN A 106 3.28 -15.37 -4.86
C GLN A 106 3.20 -14.87 -6.31
N LEU A 107 3.57 -13.61 -6.56
CA LEU A 107 3.53 -13.00 -7.89
C LEU A 107 4.88 -12.99 -8.62
N ASP A 108 5.96 -13.43 -7.95
CA ASP A 108 7.36 -13.21 -8.39
C ASP A 108 7.60 -11.76 -8.86
N SER A 109 7.05 -10.82 -8.08
CA SER A 109 7.01 -9.39 -8.37
C SER A 109 7.81 -8.60 -7.35
N ILE A 110 8.44 -7.51 -7.80
CA ILE A 110 8.96 -6.52 -6.86
C ILE A 110 7.78 -5.89 -6.12
N VAL A 111 7.90 -5.73 -4.81
CA VAL A 111 6.91 -4.97 -4.02
C VAL A 111 7.60 -3.76 -3.41
N ILE A 112 6.98 -2.58 -3.55
CA ILE A 112 7.48 -1.31 -3.03
C ILE A 112 6.45 -0.77 -2.04
N SER A 113 6.73 -0.86 -0.74
CA SER A 113 5.88 -0.25 0.29
C SER A 113 6.39 1.16 0.61
N VAL A 114 5.52 2.16 0.44
CA VAL A 114 5.87 3.59 0.48
C VAL A 114 5.69 4.15 1.89
N ASP A 115 6.75 4.67 2.50
CA ASP A 115 6.68 5.36 3.80
C ASP A 115 6.34 6.84 3.60
N TYR A 116 5.11 7.07 3.14
CA TYR A 116 4.64 8.39 2.70
C TYR A 116 4.52 9.41 3.86
N ARG A 117 4.63 10.69 3.52
CA ARG A 117 4.52 11.81 4.47
C ARG A 117 3.10 11.91 5.05
N MET A 118 3.01 12.20 6.35
CA MET A 118 1.76 12.13 7.12
C MET A 118 1.52 13.33 8.05
N GLY A 119 0.25 13.58 8.37
CA GLY A 119 -0.19 14.57 9.34
C GLY A 119 0.29 14.25 10.76
N PRO A 120 0.51 15.25 11.63
CA PRO A 120 0.26 16.69 11.43
C PRO A 120 1.38 17.43 10.71
N PHE A 121 2.53 16.80 10.47
CA PHE A 121 3.72 17.49 9.95
C PHE A 121 3.69 17.72 8.44
N HIS A 122 2.88 16.93 7.74
CA HIS A 122 2.69 16.98 6.31
C HIS A 122 1.21 16.75 6.00
N LYS A 123 0.52 17.82 5.65
CA LYS A 123 -0.91 17.80 5.31
C LYS A 123 -1.11 17.36 3.86
N PHE A 124 -2.36 17.13 3.48
CA PHE A 124 -2.80 17.04 2.10
C PHE A 124 -2.23 18.21 1.27
N PRO A 125 -1.62 17.96 0.09
CA PRO A 125 -1.62 16.70 -0.68
C PRO A 125 -0.38 15.79 -0.48
N ALA A 126 0.47 16.01 0.53
CA ALA A 126 1.81 15.40 0.61
C ALA A 126 1.86 13.88 0.41
N ALA A 127 0.97 13.11 1.04
CA ALA A 127 0.94 11.65 0.90
C ALA A 127 0.63 11.19 -0.54
N ILE A 128 -0.23 11.92 -1.24
CA ILE A 128 -0.61 11.62 -2.63
C ILE A 128 0.55 11.97 -3.56
N GLU A 129 1.21 13.10 -3.31
CA GLU A 129 2.41 13.49 -4.08
C GLU A 129 3.53 12.46 -3.95
N ASP A 130 3.73 11.89 -2.76
CA ASP A 130 4.74 10.84 -2.56
C ASP A 130 4.40 9.57 -3.35
N GLY A 131 3.12 9.15 -3.36
CA GLY A 131 2.67 8.02 -4.17
C GLY A 131 2.80 8.27 -5.67
N GLU A 132 2.47 9.49 -6.12
CA GLU A 132 2.66 9.94 -7.50
C GLU A 132 4.14 9.92 -7.91
N ASP A 133 5.05 10.38 -7.05
CA ASP A 133 6.49 10.42 -7.33
C ASP A 133 7.07 9.00 -7.46
N VAL A 134 6.62 8.06 -6.61
CA VAL A 134 6.99 6.64 -6.71
C VAL A 134 6.49 6.02 -8.01
N LEU A 135 5.23 6.27 -8.39
CA LEU A 135 4.67 5.73 -9.62
C LEU A 135 5.34 6.33 -10.86
N SER A 136 5.67 7.62 -10.83
CA SER A 136 6.47 8.28 -11.87
C SER A 136 7.89 7.73 -11.94
N ALA A 137 8.56 7.40 -10.83
CA ALA A 137 9.87 6.74 -10.86
C ALA A 137 9.83 5.35 -11.56
N ILE A 138 8.67 4.69 -11.55
CA ILE A 138 8.46 3.42 -12.26
C ILE A 138 8.23 3.68 -13.75
N LEU A 139 7.32 4.59 -14.09
CA LEU A 139 6.73 4.73 -15.42
C LEU A 139 7.34 5.82 -16.32
N ASP A 140 7.98 6.84 -15.76
CA ASP A 140 8.35 8.07 -16.46
C ASP A 140 9.87 8.31 -16.39
N GLU A 141 10.54 8.24 -17.55
CA GLU A 141 12.00 8.41 -17.70
C GLU A 141 12.51 9.77 -17.21
N GLU A 142 11.66 10.79 -17.24
CA GLU A 142 12.02 12.15 -16.81
C GLU A 142 11.87 12.35 -15.28
N SER A 143 11.32 11.35 -14.57
CA SER A 143 11.19 11.42 -13.12
C SER A 143 12.57 11.48 -12.44
N PRO A 144 12.78 12.38 -11.45
CA PRO A 144 14.02 12.40 -10.66
C PRO A 144 14.36 11.06 -9.99
N GLY A 145 13.34 10.24 -9.71
CA GLY A 145 13.49 8.93 -9.11
C GLY A 145 13.75 7.78 -10.10
N TYR A 146 13.61 8.01 -11.42
CA TYR A 146 13.63 6.95 -12.44
C TYR A 146 14.92 6.13 -12.45
N THR A 147 16.05 6.81 -12.63
CA THR A 147 17.38 6.19 -12.66
C THR A 147 17.83 5.70 -11.28
N PRO A 148 17.74 6.52 -10.20
CA PRO A 148 18.17 6.10 -8.86
C PRO A 148 17.49 4.82 -8.35
N LEU A 149 16.18 4.66 -8.60
CA LEU A 149 15.45 3.46 -8.18
C LEU A 149 15.97 2.20 -8.89
N ARG A 150 16.21 2.28 -10.20
CA ARG A 150 16.76 1.18 -10.99
C ARG A 150 18.17 0.82 -10.53
N GLU A 151 19.03 1.80 -10.30
CA GLU A 151 20.39 1.58 -9.80
C GLU A 151 20.41 0.89 -8.43
N ALA A 152 19.53 1.29 -7.51
CA ALA A 152 19.41 0.65 -6.20
C ALA A 152 18.96 -0.83 -6.32
N ILE A 153 17.97 -1.11 -7.16
CA ILE A 153 17.50 -2.48 -7.42
C ILE A 153 18.60 -3.33 -8.07
N VAL A 154 19.31 -2.79 -9.06
CA VAL A 154 20.44 -3.46 -9.71
C VAL A 154 21.54 -3.79 -8.71
N ALA A 155 21.92 -2.82 -7.86
CA ALA A 155 22.92 -3.02 -6.83
C ALA A 155 22.51 -4.13 -5.85
N ARG A 156 21.23 -4.16 -5.45
CA ARG A 156 20.68 -5.26 -4.63
C ARG A 156 20.79 -6.60 -5.32
N ILE A 157 20.31 -6.72 -6.56
CA ILE A 157 20.34 -7.98 -7.30
C ILE A 157 21.78 -8.47 -7.49
N GLN A 158 22.71 -7.58 -7.85
CA GLN A 158 24.11 -7.96 -8.05
C GLN A 158 24.79 -8.39 -6.74
N SER A 159 24.53 -7.68 -5.63
CA SER A 159 25.01 -8.05 -4.30
C SER A 159 24.53 -9.46 -3.92
N GLU A 160 23.24 -9.72 -4.08
CA GLU A 160 22.64 -11.03 -3.78
C GLU A 160 23.14 -12.15 -4.69
N LYS A 161 23.21 -11.92 -6.01
CA LYS A 161 23.83 -12.87 -6.96
C LYS A 161 25.24 -13.25 -6.52
N ALA A 162 26.06 -12.26 -6.15
CA ALA A 162 27.45 -12.51 -5.73
C ALA A 162 27.53 -13.29 -4.42
N ARG A 163 26.64 -13.01 -3.45
CA ARG A 163 26.54 -13.77 -2.20
C ARG A 163 26.14 -15.22 -2.47
N ILE A 164 25.12 -15.43 -3.29
CA ILE A 164 24.58 -16.76 -3.64
C ILE A 164 25.63 -17.57 -4.40
N ALA A 165 26.32 -16.98 -5.38
CA ALA A 165 27.39 -17.64 -6.12
C ALA A 165 28.57 -18.07 -5.21
N LYS A 166 28.86 -17.30 -4.16
CA LYS A 166 29.97 -17.56 -3.24
C LYS A 166 29.63 -18.59 -2.16
N LYS A 167 28.41 -18.56 -1.60
CA LYS A 167 28.05 -19.32 -0.39
C LYS A 167 26.96 -20.37 -0.63
N GLY A 168 26.27 -20.31 -1.76
CA GLY A 168 25.04 -21.07 -2.03
C GLY A 168 23.80 -20.40 -1.43
N ALA A 169 22.65 -20.57 -2.08
CA ALA A 169 21.39 -19.89 -1.73
C ALA A 169 20.97 -20.15 -0.27
N SER A 170 21.01 -21.41 0.19
CA SER A 170 20.61 -21.76 1.56
C SER A 170 21.48 -21.12 2.64
N ALA A 171 22.78 -20.92 2.37
CA ALA A 171 23.68 -20.27 3.32
C ALA A 171 23.45 -18.76 3.38
N VAL A 172 23.14 -18.13 2.24
CA VAL A 172 22.77 -16.70 2.17
C VAL A 172 21.44 -16.47 2.88
N GLU A 173 20.46 -17.35 2.70
CA GLU A 173 19.17 -17.26 3.40
C GLU A 173 19.35 -17.35 4.93
N GLU A 174 20.19 -18.27 5.42
CA GLU A 174 20.50 -18.35 6.84
C GLU A 174 21.27 -17.12 7.34
N GLU A 175 22.18 -16.56 6.53
CA GLU A 175 22.87 -15.31 6.86
C GLU A 175 21.90 -14.13 6.95
N HIS A 176 20.93 -14.01 6.02
CA HIS A 176 19.87 -13.01 6.13
C HIS A 176 19.06 -13.19 7.41
N ARG A 177 18.68 -14.43 7.76
CA ARG A 177 18.01 -14.71 9.04
C ARG A 177 18.85 -14.26 10.23
N GLN A 178 20.17 -14.42 10.18
CA GLN A 178 21.09 -13.96 11.23
C GLN A 178 21.25 -12.43 11.26
N GLU A 179 21.40 -11.78 10.10
CA GLU A 179 21.49 -10.31 9.97
C GLU A 179 20.23 -9.63 10.53
N LEU A 180 19.05 -10.15 10.19
CA LEU A 180 17.77 -9.69 10.74
C LEU A 180 17.68 -9.93 12.24
N ARG A 181 18.14 -11.08 12.74
CA ARG A 181 18.21 -11.34 14.19
C ARG A 181 19.06 -10.29 14.91
N ASN A 182 20.12 -9.83 14.27
CA ASN A 182 21.05 -8.81 14.76
C ASN A 182 20.59 -7.37 14.48
N GLY A 183 19.46 -7.19 13.80
CA GLY A 183 18.90 -5.88 13.44
C GLY A 183 19.73 -5.08 12.45
N ARG A 184 20.51 -5.76 11.61
CA ARG A 184 21.17 -5.13 10.47
C ARG A 184 20.15 -5.02 9.34
N VAL A 185 19.92 -3.79 8.91
CA VAL A 185 19.10 -3.46 7.74
C VAL A 185 20.05 -2.90 6.71
N GLU A 186 19.90 -3.36 5.47
CA GLU A 186 20.63 -2.77 4.36
C GLU A 186 19.87 -1.51 3.92
N GLU A 187 20.34 -0.35 4.37
CA GLU A 187 20.00 0.91 3.71
C GLU A 187 20.84 1.01 2.44
N MET A 188 20.17 1.11 1.29
CA MET A 188 20.86 1.35 0.03
C MET A 188 20.86 2.84 -0.27
N SER A 189 22.07 3.39 -0.36
CA SER A 189 22.33 4.66 -1.02
C SER A 189 22.74 4.41 -2.46
N VAL A 190 22.40 5.35 -3.35
CA VAL A 190 22.93 5.33 -4.71
C VAL A 190 24.46 5.35 -4.63
N PRO A 191 25.18 4.45 -5.32
CA PRO A 191 26.63 4.48 -5.35
C PRO A 191 27.11 5.86 -5.83
N SER A 192 28.02 6.50 -5.06
CA SER A 192 28.54 7.84 -5.36
C SER A 192 29.45 7.91 -6.59
N THR A 193 29.69 6.78 -7.26
CA THR A 193 30.52 6.68 -8.46
C THR A 193 29.70 6.10 -9.60
N SER A 194 29.05 6.97 -10.38
CA SER A 194 28.71 6.67 -11.76
C SER A 194 30.00 6.61 -12.57
N SER A 195 30.65 5.44 -12.61
CA SER A 195 31.57 5.18 -13.71
C SER A 195 30.73 5.16 -14.97
N SER A 196 30.89 6.18 -15.82
CA SER A 196 30.25 6.31 -17.11
C SER A 196 30.61 5.12 -18.01
N SER A 197 29.84 4.04 -17.95
CA SER A 197 29.61 3.18 -19.10
C SER A 197 28.18 3.42 -19.56
N SER A 198 28.05 3.99 -20.75
CA SER A 198 26.82 4.38 -21.44
C SER A 198 25.96 3.19 -21.88
N SER A 199 25.62 2.28 -20.95
CA SER A 199 24.57 1.29 -21.15
C SER A 199 23.47 1.61 -20.15
N THR A 200 22.26 1.85 -20.64
CA THR A 200 21.03 1.91 -19.84
C THR A 200 21.09 0.90 -18.70
N PRO A 201 20.72 1.25 -17.44
CA PRO A 201 20.62 0.24 -16.40
C PRO A 201 19.79 -0.93 -16.94
N TRP A 202 20.36 -2.12 -16.95
CA TRP A 202 19.78 -3.32 -17.57
C TRP A 202 18.41 -3.69 -17.02
N PHE A 203 18.04 -3.10 -15.88
CA PHE A 203 16.79 -3.32 -15.18
C PHE A 203 15.72 -2.34 -15.64
N THR A 204 14.59 -2.89 -16.07
CA THR A 204 13.36 -2.16 -16.33
C THR A 204 12.22 -2.77 -15.52
N PHE A 205 11.21 -1.96 -15.21
CA PHE A 205 9.92 -2.48 -14.79
C PHE A 205 9.10 -2.86 -16.03
N ASP A 206 8.31 -3.93 -15.91
CA ASP A 206 7.30 -4.26 -16.91
C ASP A 206 6.13 -3.31 -16.73
N SER A 207 6.03 -2.30 -17.61
CA SER A 207 4.98 -1.29 -17.53
C SER A 207 3.58 -1.87 -17.75
N ALA A 208 3.44 -3.05 -18.33
CA ALA A 208 2.15 -3.74 -18.46
C ALA A 208 1.76 -4.51 -17.19
N ARG A 209 2.68 -4.67 -16.23
CA ARG A 209 2.46 -5.42 -14.98
C ARG A 209 2.75 -4.55 -13.76
N VAL A 210 1.95 -3.50 -13.62
CA VAL A 210 1.97 -2.58 -12.47
C VAL A 210 0.68 -2.72 -11.68
N ALA A 211 0.78 -3.13 -10.42
CA ALA A 211 -0.34 -3.22 -9.48
C ALA A 211 -0.19 -2.19 -8.35
N ILE A 212 -1.31 -1.81 -7.75
CA ILE A 212 -1.33 -0.87 -6.62
C ILE A 212 -2.19 -1.47 -5.52
N SER A 213 -1.67 -1.55 -4.31
CA SER A 213 -2.42 -1.96 -3.12
C SER A 213 -2.46 -0.87 -2.08
N GLY A 214 -3.49 -0.91 -1.24
CA GLY A 214 -3.48 -0.12 -0.03
C GLY A 214 -4.56 -0.50 0.95
N PHE A 215 -4.28 -0.22 2.23
CA PHE A 215 -5.12 -0.62 3.36
C PHE A 215 -5.66 0.63 4.06
N SER A 216 -6.96 0.71 4.33
CA SER A 216 -7.57 1.86 5.02
C SER A 216 -7.26 3.19 4.30
N SER A 217 -6.51 4.12 4.94
CA SER A 217 -5.99 5.33 4.28
C SER A 217 -5.05 5.04 3.11
N GLY A 218 -4.33 3.92 3.13
CA GLY A 218 -3.54 3.47 1.99
C GLY A 218 -4.43 3.08 0.81
N GLY A 219 -5.61 2.51 1.05
CA GLY A 219 -6.58 2.22 -0.01
C GLY A 219 -7.16 3.49 -0.64
N ASN A 220 -7.26 4.57 0.14
CA ASN A 220 -7.55 5.90 -0.38
C ASN A 220 -6.44 6.40 -1.32
N LEU A 221 -5.16 6.25 -0.94
CA LEU A 221 -4.02 6.59 -1.81
C LEU A 221 -3.98 5.75 -3.08
N ALA A 222 -4.17 4.43 -2.94
CA ALA A 222 -4.16 3.50 -4.06
C ALA A 222 -5.22 3.86 -5.11
N LEU A 223 -6.45 4.17 -4.68
CA LEU A 223 -7.50 4.63 -5.59
C LEU A 223 -7.13 5.96 -6.25
N ASN A 224 -6.58 6.91 -5.48
CA ASN A 224 -6.16 8.22 -5.98
C ASN A 224 -5.21 8.10 -7.21
N LEU A 225 -4.27 7.16 -7.19
CA LEU A 225 -3.29 7.01 -8.30
C LEU A 225 -3.91 6.57 -9.63
N ALA A 226 -5.12 6.01 -9.60
CA ALA A 226 -5.87 5.61 -10.79
C ALA A 226 -6.93 6.64 -11.22
N LEU A 227 -6.99 7.81 -10.58
CA LEU A 227 -7.93 8.86 -10.94
C LEU A 227 -7.31 9.87 -11.92
N HIS A 228 -8.11 10.28 -12.89
CA HIS A 228 -7.91 11.42 -13.77
C HIS A 228 -9.12 12.35 -13.63
N ILE A 229 -8.98 13.41 -12.85
CA ILE A 229 -10.09 14.30 -12.52
C ILE A 229 -10.00 15.58 -13.38
N LYS A 230 -11.00 15.78 -14.24
CA LYS A 230 -11.10 16.92 -15.17
C LYS A 230 -12.07 17.98 -14.63
N PRO A 231 -11.98 19.25 -15.07
CA PRO A 231 -13.03 20.23 -14.84
C PRO A 231 -14.40 19.76 -15.36
N PRO A 232 -15.53 20.13 -14.72
CA PRO A 232 -15.65 21.06 -13.61
C PRO A 232 -15.51 20.42 -12.21
N HIS A 233 -15.13 19.13 -12.10
CA HIS A 233 -14.99 18.48 -10.80
C HIS A 233 -13.83 19.03 -9.96
N LEU A 234 -12.81 19.58 -10.63
CA LEU A 234 -11.74 20.39 -10.06
C LEU A 234 -11.53 21.63 -10.92
N ASP A 235 -11.04 22.72 -10.32
CA ASP A 235 -10.66 23.93 -11.06
C ASP A 235 -9.48 23.66 -12.01
N MET A 236 -8.54 22.82 -11.58
CA MET A 236 -7.40 22.36 -12.36
C MET A 236 -7.49 20.87 -12.59
N GLU A 237 -7.21 20.46 -13.83
CA GLU A 237 -7.09 19.05 -14.18
C GLU A 237 -6.02 18.37 -13.33
N TRP A 238 -6.36 17.20 -12.80
CA TRP A 238 -5.42 16.33 -12.12
C TRP A 238 -5.29 15.03 -12.91
N PRO A 239 -4.20 14.87 -13.69
CA PRO A 239 -4.01 13.70 -14.55
C PRO A 239 -3.59 12.47 -13.74
N SER A 240 -4.03 11.30 -14.19
CA SER A 240 -3.46 10.04 -13.71
C SER A 240 -1.99 9.95 -14.13
N LYS A 241 -1.19 9.22 -13.34
CA LYS A 241 0.19 8.88 -13.74
C LYS A 241 0.25 7.77 -14.77
N PHE A 242 -0.83 7.01 -14.95
CA PHE A 242 -0.99 6.16 -16.11
C PHE A 242 -1.48 7.01 -17.28
N ALA A 243 -0.88 6.81 -18.46
CA ALA A 243 -1.34 7.44 -19.69
C ALA A 243 -2.79 7.01 -19.99
N GLU A 244 -3.62 7.90 -20.56
CA GLU A 244 -5.04 7.62 -20.83
C GLU A 244 -5.25 6.41 -21.76
N ASP A 245 -4.27 6.13 -22.62
CA ASP A 245 -4.21 4.97 -23.52
C ASP A 245 -3.37 3.80 -22.97
N HIS A 246 -3.10 3.77 -21.66
CA HIS A 246 -2.31 2.72 -21.03
C HIS A 246 -2.86 1.33 -21.40
N PRO A 247 -2.04 0.46 -22.02
CA PRO A 247 -2.53 -0.68 -22.80
C PRO A 247 -2.92 -1.88 -21.95
N ALA A 248 -2.52 -1.92 -20.68
CA ALA A 248 -2.67 -3.07 -19.80
C ALA A 248 -3.62 -2.78 -18.62
N PRO A 249 -4.28 -3.80 -18.04
CA PRO A 249 -5.08 -3.61 -16.84
C PRO A 249 -4.26 -3.10 -15.66
N ILE A 250 -4.86 -2.23 -14.84
CA ILE A 250 -4.26 -1.67 -13.62
C ILE A 250 -4.99 -2.29 -12.42
N PRO A 251 -4.43 -3.33 -11.78
CA PRO A 251 -5.05 -3.96 -10.61
C PRO A 251 -4.91 -3.06 -9.38
N LEU A 252 -6.04 -2.72 -8.76
CA LEU A 252 -6.13 -1.98 -7.50
C LEU A 252 -6.64 -2.91 -6.39
N LEU A 253 -5.79 -3.22 -5.41
CA LEU A 253 -6.16 -4.01 -4.23
C LEU A 253 -6.48 -3.07 -3.07
N LEU A 254 -7.76 -2.90 -2.78
CA LEU A 254 -8.28 -1.93 -1.81
C LEU A 254 -8.81 -2.66 -0.58
N PHE A 255 -7.99 -2.74 0.46
CA PHE A 255 -8.38 -3.35 1.73
C PHE A 255 -9.07 -2.31 2.61
N TYR A 256 -10.37 -2.51 2.85
CA TYR A 256 -11.26 -1.68 3.68
C TYR A 256 -10.95 -0.18 3.54
N PRO A 257 -11.01 0.35 2.30
CA PRO A 257 -10.47 1.67 1.97
C PRO A 257 -11.28 2.81 2.60
N SER A 258 -10.58 3.89 2.97
CA SER A 258 -11.21 5.12 3.47
C SER A 258 -11.62 6.05 2.32
N PHE A 259 -12.78 5.82 1.72
CA PHE A 259 -13.30 6.55 0.58
C PHE A 259 -13.80 7.98 0.85
N ASP A 260 -14.32 8.26 2.05
CA ASP A 260 -14.92 9.53 2.43
C ASP A 260 -14.43 9.98 3.82
N LEU A 261 -13.74 11.12 3.84
CA LEU A 261 -13.14 11.73 5.03
C LEU A 261 -13.99 12.89 5.62
N ARG A 262 -15.17 13.17 5.05
CA ARG A 262 -16.08 14.23 5.53
C ARG A 262 -16.60 13.96 6.92
N GLN A 263 -16.71 12.71 7.35
CA GLN A 263 -17.06 12.35 8.73
C GLN A 263 -15.79 12.08 9.56
N LEU A 264 -15.77 12.60 10.79
CA LEU A 264 -14.81 12.16 11.80
C LEU A 264 -15.05 10.69 12.17
N PRO A 265 -14.03 9.97 12.68
CA PRO A 265 -14.20 8.59 13.14
C PRO A 265 -15.39 8.38 14.07
N SER A 266 -15.65 9.30 15.02
CA SER A 266 -16.81 9.22 15.93
C SER A 266 -18.17 9.49 15.29
N GLN A 267 -18.19 10.15 14.13
CA GLN A 267 -19.41 10.57 13.43
C GLN A 267 -19.90 9.52 12.43
N ARG A 268 -19.07 8.52 12.11
CA ARG A 268 -19.40 7.44 11.19
C ARG A 268 -20.45 6.52 11.80
N SER A 269 -21.25 5.91 10.94
CA SER A 269 -22.16 4.86 11.34
C SER A 269 -21.39 3.67 11.92
N ARG A 270 -22.10 2.89 12.73
CA ARG A 270 -21.55 1.72 13.40
C ARG A 270 -22.45 0.52 13.09
N PRO A 271 -21.88 -0.58 12.56
CA PRO A 271 -22.62 -1.83 12.39
C PRO A 271 -23.19 -2.32 13.74
N GLN A 272 -24.37 -2.95 13.69
CA GLN A 272 -25.15 -3.34 14.89
C GLN A 272 -24.38 -4.24 15.87
N HIS A 273 -23.48 -5.08 15.36
CA HIS A 273 -22.70 -6.04 16.16
C HIS A 273 -21.28 -5.55 16.51
N MET A 274 -20.93 -4.31 16.16
CA MET A 274 -19.61 -3.76 16.45
C MET A 274 -19.48 -3.36 17.92
N ALA A 275 -18.47 -3.88 18.61
CA ALA A 275 -18.18 -3.54 20.01
C ALA A 275 -18.07 -2.03 20.23
N LEU A 276 -18.53 -1.50 21.37
CA LEU A 276 -18.48 -0.06 21.67
C LEU A 276 -17.04 0.49 21.62
N PRO A 277 -16.82 1.69 21.07
CA PRO A 277 -15.48 2.23 20.95
C PRO A 277 -15.00 2.72 22.31
N SER A 278 -13.69 2.61 22.55
CA SER A 278 -13.08 3.24 23.72
C SER A 278 -13.19 4.77 23.62
N PRO A 279 -13.73 5.47 24.65
CA PRO A 279 -13.82 6.94 24.63
C PRO A 279 -12.46 7.61 24.43
N PHE A 280 -11.41 7.07 25.05
CA PHE A 280 -10.05 7.58 24.94
C PHE A 280 -9.55 7.49 23.49
N TRP A 281 -9.63 6.32 22.87
CA TRP A 281 -9.16 6.13 21.49
C TRP A 281 -10.01 6.89 20.47
N THR A 282 -11.31 7.04 20.74
CA THR A 282 -12.20 7.88 19.93
C THR A 282 -11.74 9.33 19.94
N GLN A 283 -11.46 9.89 21.11
CA GLN A 283 -10.96 11.26 21.23
C GLN A 283 -9.59 11.43 20.55
N VAL A 284 -8.70 10.44 20.67
CA VAL A 284 -7.40 10.47 19.97
C VAL A 284 -7.62 10.48 18.45
N ALA A 285 -8.46 9.62 17.92
CA ALA A 285 -8.73 9.52 16.48
C ALA A 285 -9.39 10.81 15.94
N ASP A 286 -10.39 11.36 16.64
CA ASP A 286 -11.06 12.60 16.24
C ASP A 286 -10.14 13.82 16.29
N ALA A 287 -9.18 13.85 17.22
CA ALA A 287 -8.19 14.93 17.28
C ALA A 287 -7.16 14.83 16.13
N LEU A 288 -6.78 13.62 15.74
CA LEU A 288 -5.74 13.39 14.74
C LEU A 288 -6.25 13.32 13.30
N ALA A 289 -7.47 12.86 13.06
CA ALA A 289 -8.03 12.74 11.70
C ALA A 289 -8.00 14.07 10.90
N PRO A 290 -8.30 15.25 11.49
CA PRO A 290 -8.20 16.54 10.80
C PRO A 290 -6.77 17.01 10.52
N THR A 291 -5.75 16.30 11.03
CA THR A 291 -4.35 16.75 10.87
C THR A 291 -3.77 16.44 9.50
N TYR A 292 -4.41 15.55 8.74
CA TYR A 292 -4.05 15.29 7.35
C TYR A 292 -4.68 16.31 6.40
N ALA A 293 -6.01 16.45 6.42
CA ALA A 293 -6.73 17.41 5.59
C ALA A 293 -7.60 18.30 6.48
N ASP A 294 -7.56 19.61 6.23
CA ASP A 294 -8.41 20.55 6.94
C ASP A 294 -9.88 20.24 6.64
N ARG A 295 -10.79 20.53 7.58
CA ARG A 295 -12.19 20.08 7.48
C ARG A 295 -12.91 20.60 6.23
N ASN A 296 -12.56 21.81 5.79
CA ASN A 296 -13.05 22.45 4.56
C ASN A 296 -12.44 21.88 3.26
N GLN A 297 -11.51 20.93 3.35
CA GLN A 297 -10.92 20.22 2.20
C GLN A 297 -11.47 18.79 2.07
N THR A 298 -12.27 18.31 3.03
CA THR A 298 -12.67 16.89 3.09
C THR A 298 -13.64 16.46 2.00
N ASP A 299 -14.30 17.41 1.33
CA ASP A 299 -15.11 17.19 0.14
C ASP A 299 -14.28 17.17 -1.15
N HIS A 300 -13.02 17.59 -1.11
CA HIS A 300 -12.12 17.54 -2.25
C HIS A 300 -11.95 16.08 -2.70
N PRO A 301 -12.15 15.75 -3.99
CA PRO A 301 -12.17 14.37 -4.47
C PRO A 301 -10.81 13.66 -4.36
N ARG A 302 -9.71 14.39 -4.16
CA ARG A 302 -8.40 13.80 -3.81
C ARG A 302 -8.28 13.38 -2.35
N VAL A 303 -8.96 14.10 -1.44
CA VAL A 303 -9.02 13.75 -0.02
C VAL A 303 -10.01 12.61 0.19
N SER A 304 -11.14 12.66 -0.51
CA SER A 304 -12.23 11.69 -0.46
C SER A 304 -12.49 11.11 -1.86
N PRO A 305 -11.65 10.16 -2.35
CA PRO A 305 -11.72 9.61 -3.70
C PRO A 305 -13.00 8.82 -3.97
N GLY A 306 -13.74 8.43 -2.93
CA GLY A 306 -15.09 7.88 -3.09
C GLY A 306 -16.10 8.86 -3.69
N LEU A 307 -15.87 10.17 -3.53
CA LEU A 307 -16.74 11.21 -4.06
C LEU A 307 -16.49 11.49 -5.55
N ALA A 308 -15.30 11.17 -6.07
CA ALA A 308 -14.94 11.40 -7.48
C ALA A 308 -15.91 10.68 -8.43
N SER A 309 -16.22 11.28 -9.59
CA SER A 309 -16.98 10.59 -10.63
C SER A 309 -16.26 9.32 -11.07
N LEU A 310 -17.00 8.24 -11.36
CA LEU A 310 -16.39 7.03 -11.93
C LEU A 310 -15.93 7.22 -13.38
N GLU A 311 -16.33 8.31 -14.04
CA GLU A 311 -15.71 8.77 -15.29
C GLU A 311 -14.23 9.12 -15.09
N SER A 312 -13.86 9.60 -13.89
CA SER A 312 -12.48 9.90 -13.55
C SER A 312 -11.64 8.65 -13.25
N LEU A 313 -12.24 7.48 -13.08
CA LEU A 313 -11.47 6.26 -12.85
C LEU A 313 -10.89 5.75 -14.16
N HIS A 314 -9.59 5.47 -14.16
CA HIS A 314 -8.88 5.00 -15.34
C HIS A 314 -9.63 3.82 -16.03
N PRO A 315 -9.81 3.83 -17.36
CA PRO A 315 -10.52 2.77 -18.08
C PRO A 315 -9.92 1.37 -17.87
N ALA A 316 -8.59 1.30 -17.75
CA ALA A 316 -7.86 0.07 -17.50
C ALA A 316 -7.93 -0.44 -16.04
N ALA A 317 -8.44 0.37 -15.10
CA ALA A 317 -8.51 -0.03 -13.69
C ALA A 317 -9.39 -1.27 -13.49
N ARG A 318 -8.87 -2.22 -12.71
CA ARG A 318 -9.58 -3.36 -12.13
C ARG A 318 -9.52 -3.18 -10.61
N MET A 319 -10.60 -3.49 -9.91
CA MET A 319 -10.71 -3.22 -8.48
C MET A 319 -10.99 -4.51 -7.72
N PHE A 320 -10.19 -4.78 -6.69
CA PHE A 320 -10.41 -5.81 -5.69
C PHE A 320 -10.67 -5.12 -4.36
N LEU A 321 -11.85 -5.32 -3.78
CA LEU A 321 -12.24 -4.69 -2.52
C LEU A 321 -12.39 -5.75 -1.44
N VAL A 322 -11.70 -5.57 -0.33
CA VAL A 322 -11.89 -6.39 0.87
C VAL A 322 -12.62 -5.57 1.91
N LEU A 323 -13.81 -5.98 2.30
CA LEU A 323 -14.67 -5.28 3.24
C LEU A 323 -14.72 -6.01 4.58
N CYS A 324 -14.88 -5.23 5.65
CA CYS A 324 -15.10 -5.76 6.99
C CYS A 324 -16.57 -5.57 7.37
N GLU A 325 -17.21 -6.59 7.93
CA GLU A 325 -18.54 -6.42 8.52
C GLU A 325 -18.50 -5.46 9.74
N LEU A 326 -17.50 -5.61 10.61
CA LEU A 326 -17.39 -4.85 11.88
C LEU A 326 -16.50 -3.62 11.71
N ASP A 327 -16.89 -2.71 10.83
CA ASP A 327 -16.12 -1.51 10.49
C ASP A 327 -16.99 -0.26 10.30
N THR A 328 -16.49 0.87 10.81
CA THR A 328 -17.08 2.20 10.60
C THR A 328 -16.93 2.73 9.18
N LEU A 329 -16.10 2.10 8.35
CA LEU A 329 -16.00 2.37 6.91
C LEU A 329 -16.94 1.48 6.07
N ALA A 330 -17.70 0.57 6.69
CA ALA A 330 -18.53 -0.38 5.95
C ALA A 330 -19.60 0.31 5.10
N GLU A 331 -20.30 1.33 5.64
CA GLU A 331 -21.36 2.03 4.89
C GLU A 331 -20.83 2.72 3.64
N GLN A 332 -19.73 3.49 3.76
CA GLN A 332 -19.12 4.15 2.61
C GLN A 332 -18.56 3.15 1.59
N SER A 333 -18.08 1.99 2.05
CA SER A 333 -17.61 0.94 1.15
C SER A 333 -18.76 0.33 0.34
N LYS A 334 -19.88 0.02 1.00
CA LYS A 334 -21.11 -0.48 0.34
C LYS A 334 -21.67 0.54 -0.65
N ALA A 335 -21.78 1.80 -0.23
CA ALA A 335 -22.21 2.89 -1.11
C ALA A 335 -21.30 3.05 -2.35
N TRP A 336 -20.00 2.81 -2.21
CA TRP A 336 -19.07 2.86 -3.34
C TRP A 336 -19.21 1.64 -4.26
N VAL A 337 -19.45 0.45 -3.73
CA VAL A 337 -19.77 -0.75 -4.54
C VAL A 337 -21.04 -0.51 -5.36
N GLU A 338 -22.12 -0.05 -4.73
CA GLU A 338 -23.37 0.32 -5.41
C GLU A 338 -23.14 1.37 -6.50
N LYS A 339 -22.27 2.36 -6.24
CA LYS A 339 -21.88 3.37 -7.22
C LYS A 339 -21.18 2.75 -8.45
N VAL A 340 -20.28 1.79 -8.25
CA VAL A 340 -19.57 1.06 -9.33
C VAL A 340 -20.53 0.21 -10.16
N GLU A 341 -21.51 -0.40 -9.50
CA GLU A 341 -22.56 -1.18 -10.16
C GLU A 341 -23.50 -0.31 -10.99
N ALA A 342 -23.98 0.79 -10.42
CA ALA A 342 -24.82 1.76 -11.12
C ALA A 342 -24.11 2.33 -12.37
N TYR A 343 -22.79 2.51 -12.29
CA TYR A 343 -21.95 2.95 -13.40
C TYR A 343 -21.53 1.81 -14.37
N LYS A 344 -22.01 0.58 -14.14
CA LYS A 344 -21.78 -0.61 -15.00
C LYS A 344 -20.31 -1.01 -15.14
N ARG A 345 -19.52 -0.82 -14.08
CA ARG A 345 -18.11 -1.28 -13.99
C ARG A 345 -17.94 -2.58 -13.21
N SER A 346 -19.01 -3.27 -12.82
CA SER A 346 -18.98 -4.52 -12.03
C SER A 346 -18.15 -5.65 -12.66
N LYS A 347 -18.05 -5.71 -13.99
CA LYS A 347 -17.18 -6.69 -14.67
C LYS A 347 -15.70 -6.51 -14.30
N HIS A 348 -15.30 -5.33 -13.86
CA HIS A 348 -13.94 -4.97 -13.42
C HIS A 348 -13.78 -4.95 -11.89
N LEU A 349 -14.83 -5.30 -11.15
CA LEU A 349 -14.86 -5.30 -9.69
C LEU A 349 -14.91 -6.74 -9.15
N VAL A 350 -14.15 -7.00 -8.10
CA VAL A 350 -14.25 -8.20 -7.24
C VAL A 350 -14.38 -7.70 -5.80
N VAL A 351 -15.37 -8.21 -5.06
CA VAL A 351 -15.62 -7.82 -3.67
C VAL A 351 -15.58 -9.04 -2.77
N GLU A 352 -14.85 -8.92 -1.66
CA GLU A 352 -14.79 -9.86 -0.56
C GLU A 352 -15.41 -9.21 0.66
N ASP A 353 -16.66 -9.54 0.98
CA ASP A 353 -17.31 -9.08 2.21
C ASP A 353 -17.04 -10.09 3.33
N VAL A 354 -16.21 -9.71 4.30
CA VAL A 354 -15.68 -10.66 5.30
C VAL A 354 -16.45 -10.53 6.61
N ALA A 355 -17.24 -11.56 6.91
CA ALA A 355 -18.07 -11.63 8.09
C ALA A 355 -17.24 -11.62 9.38
N ASN A 356 -17.76 -10.95 10.41
CA ASN A 356 -17.18 -10.81 11.75
C ASN A 356 -15.75 -10.22 11.82
N MET A 357 -15.20 -9.73 10.71
CA MET A 357 -13.87 -9.11 10.71
C MET A 357 -13.94 -7.64 11.10
N LYS A 358 -12.93 -7.21 11.87
CA LYS A 358 -12.75 -5.84 12.33
C LYS A 358 -11.81 -5.06 11.40
N HIS A 359 -11.97 -3.74 11.37
CA HIS A 359 -11.05 -2.87 10.64
C HIS A 359 -9.59 -3.16 10.98
N GLY A 360 -8.73 -3.29 9.96
CA GLY A 360 -7.29 -3.48 10.15
C GLY A 360 -6.85 -4.90 10.50
N TRP A 361 -7.74 -5.90 10.51
CA TRP A 361 -7.38 -7.25 10.98
C TRP A 361 -6.22 -7.89 10.20
N THR A 362 -6.14 -7.65 8.89
CA THR A 362 -5.06 -8.20 8.05
C THR A 362 -3.69 -7.59 8.34
N GLN A 363 -3.64 -6.43 9.00
CA GLN A 363 -2.41 -5.76 9.41
C GLN A 363 -1.92 -6.20 10.79
N MET A 364 -2.74 -6.93 11.55
CA MET A 364 -2.34 -7.38 12.89
C MET A 364 -1.33 -8.53 12.80
N PRO A 365 -0.38 -8.61 13.75
CA PRO A 365 0.49 -9.76 13.88
C PRO A 365 -0.33 -11.04 14.09
N ASP A 366 0.04 -12.13 13.44
CA ASP A 366 -0.72 -13.39 13.52
C ASP A 366 -0.83 -13.92 14.95
N GLY A 367 0.15 -13.65 15.82
CA GLY A 367 0.06 -14.02 17.24
C GLY A 367 -1.09 -13.35 18.01
N TRP A 368 -1.71 -12.30 17.45
CA TRP A 368 -2.83 -11.57 18.04
C TRP A 368 -4.18 -11.94 17.39
N LEU A 369 -4.15 -12.72 16.31
CA LEU A 369 -5.34 -13.12 15.57
C LEU A 369 -5.88 -14.46 16.09
N SER A 370 -7.20 -14.59 16.12
CA SER A 370 -7.87 -15.88 16.30
C SER A 370 -7.60 -16.81 15.10
N ALA A 371 -7.99 -18.08 15.21
CA ALA A 371 -7.85 -19.02 14.08
C ALA A 371 -8.70 -18.57 12.88
N GLU A 372 -9.92 -18.11 13.16
CA GLU A 372 -10.87 -17.58 12.18
C GLU A 372 -10.33 -16.32 11.48
N GLU A 373 -9.75 -15.38 12.24
CA GLU A 373 -9.16 -14.17 11.67
C GLU A 373 -7.95 -14.47 10.77
N LYS A 374 -7.13 -15.48 11.13
CA LYS A 374 -5.99 -15.94 10.30
C LYS A 374 -6.47 -16.56 9.01
N GLN A 375 -7.44 -17.46 9.09
CA GLN A 375 -8.04 -18.10 7.94
C GLN A 375 -8.65 -17.07 6.99
N ALA A 376 -9.41 -16.10 7.53
CA ALA A 376 -9.97 -15.01 6.73
C ALA A 376 -8.89 -14.20 6.02
N LYS A 377 -7.79 -13.90 6.73
CA LYS A 377 -6.62 -13.18 6.20
C LYS A 377 -5.94 -13.95 5.07
N GLU A 378 -5.75 -15.26 5.22
CA GLU A 378 -5.17 -16.12 4.18
C GLU A 378 -6.05 -16.13 2.92
N VAL A 379 -7.36 -16.34 3.07
CA VAL A 379 -8.33 -16.35 1.95
C VAL A 379 -8.28 -15.03 1.16
N VAL A 380 -8.33 -13.88 1.83
CA VAL A 380 -8.33 -12.59 1.11
C VAL A 380 -6.98 -12.29 0.46
N PHE A 381 -5.86 -12.80 1.00
CA PHE A 381 -4.54 -12.65 0.38
C PHE A 381 -4.39 -13.54 -0.85
N GLU A 382 -4.82 -14.81 -0.77
CA GLU A 382 -4.83 -15.74 -1.90
C GLU A 382 -5.70 -15.22 -3.04
N LYS A 383 -6.89 -14.69 -2.72
CA LYS A 383 -7.75 -14.04 -3.71
C LYS A 383 -7.16 -12.76 -4.28
N GLY A 384 -6.43 -11.98 -3.47
CA GLY A 384 -5.68 -10.83 -3.95
C GLY A 384 -4.63 -11.22 -5.00
N VAL A 385 -3.92 -12.33 -4.78
CA VAL A 385 -2.97 -12.89 -5.76
C VAL A 385 -3.69 -13.32 -7.03
N ALA A 386 -4.75 -14.13 -6.91
CA ALA A 386 -5.54 -14.60 -8.06
C ALA A 386 -6.14 -13.44 -8.87
N PHE A 387 -6.55 -12.36 -8.20
CA PHE A 387 -7.05 -11.15 -8.84
C PHE A 387 -5.96 -10.43 -9.66
N VAL A 388 -4.74 -10.31 -9.12
CA VAL A 388 -3.62 -9.69 -9.85
C VAL A 388 -3.23 -10.54 -11.05
N GLN A 389 -3.13 -11.86 -10.88
CA GLN A 389 -2.85 -12.80 -11.99
C GLN A 389 -3.92 -12.71 -13.07
N TRP A 390 -5.20 -12.69 -12.70
CA TRP A 390 -6.28 -12.44 -13.65
C TRP A 390 -6.09 -11.14 -14.43
N ALA A 391 -5.78 -10.05 -13.74
CA ALA A 391 -5.65 -8.76 -14.36
C ALA A 391 -4.41 -8.65 -15.28
N TRP A 392 -3.29 -9.28 -14.93
CA TRP A 392 -2.07 -9.25 -15.75
C TRP A 392 -2.07 -10.27 -16.88
N ASP A 393 -2.55 -11.49 -16.62
CA ASP A 393 -2.38 -12.64 -17.52
C ASP A 393 -3.69 -13.05 -18.23
N GLY A 394 -4.83 -12.51 -17.79
CA GLY A 394 -6.13 -12.83 -18.37
C GLY A 394 -6.70 -14.17 -17.93
N ASP A 395 -6.28 -14.68 -16.77
CA ASP A 395 -6.77 -15.93 -16.16
C ASP A 395 -8.29 -15.89 -15.85
N LYS A 396 -8.81 -16.91 -15.16
CA LYS A 396 -10.21 -16.88 -14.71
C LYS A 396 -10.39 -15.77 -13.65
N LYS A 397 -11.23 -14.78 -13.94
CA LYS A 397 -11.63 -13.75 -12.97
C LYS A 397 -12.16 -14.42 -11.68
N PRO A 398 -11.64 -14.05 -10.49
CA PRO A 398 -12.21 -14.48 -9.22
C PRO A 398 -13.66 -14.03 -9.06
N GLU A 399 -14.47 -14.86 -8.41
CA GLU A 399 -15.85 -14.53 -8.07
C GLU A 399 -15.88 -13.58 -6.86
N SER A 400 -16.93 -12.76 -6.75
CA SER A 400 -17.14 -11.94 -5.55
C SER A 400 -17.88 -12.77 -4.52
N GLU A 401 -17.36 -12.83 -3.30
CA GLU A 401 -17.85 -13.77 -2.29
C GLU A 401 -18.02 -13.09 -0.92
N VAL A 402 -18.97 -13.61 -0.15
CA VAL A 402 -19.01 -13.41 1.30
C VAL A 402 -18.09 -14.45 1.90
N VAL A 403 -17.08 -14.01 2.65
CA VAL A 403 -16.17 -14.90 3.37
C VAL A 403 -16.70 -15.06 4.79
N VAL A 404 -17.04 -16.29 5.16
CA VAL A 404 -17.53 -16.66 6.49
C VAL A 404 -16.51 -17.58 7.14
N PRO A 405 -15.63 -17.06 8.02
CA PRO A 405 -14.65 -17.87 8.72
C PRO A 405 -15.31 -18.89 9.63
N GLN A 406 -14.79 -20.12 9.63
CA GLN A 406 -15.37 -21.25 10.35
C GLN A 406 -14.49 -21.64 11.54
N LYS A 407 -15.11 -21.86 12.70
CA LYS A 407 -14.42 -22.09 13.97
C LYS A 407 -13.75 -23.47 14.08
N ASP A 408 -14.28 -24.49 13.38
CA ASP A 408 -13.96 -25.90 13.66
C ASP A 408 -13.49 -26.72 12.43
N THR A 409 -13.49 -26.16 11.21
CA THR A 409 -13.23 -26.92 9.97
C THR A 409 -11.83 -26.69 9.38
N GLY A 410 -11.12 -25.63 9.79
CA GLY A 410 -9.83 -25.25 9.20
C GLY A 410 -9.94 -24.56 7.83
N GLU A 411 -11.11 -24.57 7.16
CA GLU A 411 -11.39 -23.86 5.91
C GLU A 411 -12.56 -22.87 6.06
N ALA A 412 -12.45 -21.65 5.49
CA ALA A 412 -13.54 -20.68 5.52
C ALA A 412 -14.60 -21.07 4.49
N GLU A 413 -15.87 -20.87 4.81
CA GLU A 413 -16.93 -21.01 3.82
C GLU A 413 -16.99 -19.72 3.00
N THR A 414 -17.02 -19.86 1.67
CA THR A 414 -17.26 -18.73 0.79
C THR A 414 -18.54 -18.93 0.00
N VAL A 415 -19.36 -17.89 -0.02
CA VAL A 415 -20.65 -17.91 -0.72
C VAL A 415 -20.64 -16.81 -1.76
N PRO A 416 -20.96 -17.09 -3.04
CA PRO A 416 -21.04 -16.05 -4.06
C PRO A 416 -21.98 -14.91 -3.64
N ILE A 417 -21.56 -13.66 -3.83
CA ILE A 417 -22.44 -12.52 -3.61
C ILE A 417 -23.45 -12.47 -4.75
N SER A 418 -24.71 -12.81 -4.46
CA SER A 418 -25.83 -12.53 -5.37
C SER A 418 -26.31 -11.11 -5.12
N TYR A 419 -26.01 -10.20 -6.04
CA TYR A 419 -26.65 -8.88 -6.10
C TYR A 419 -27.99 -8.97 -6.84
#